data_AF-A0A943XM91-F1
#
_entry.id   AF-A0A943XM91-F1
#
_cell.length_a   1.000
_cell.length_b   1.000
_cell.length_c   1.000
_cell.angle_alpha   90.00
_cell.angle_beta   90.00
_cell.angle_gamma   90.00
#
_symmetry.space_group_name_H-M   'P 1'
#
loop_
_entity.id
_entity.type
_entity.pdbx_description
1 polymer ?
#
loop_
_entity_poly.entity_id
_entity_poly.type
_entity_poly.pdbx_seq_one_letter_code
_entity_poly.pdbx_strand_id
1 'polypeptide(L)' 'MFSDEVLEKIFMRKELQRLDLQTQSEVIHAIEDVLEEVEDNADESDNV' A
#
# COMPACT_ATOMS: atom_id res chain seq x y z
N MET A 1 -3.08 6.16 -1.84
CA MET A 1 -3.86 4.92 -2.08
C MET A 1 -3.60 4.32 -3.45
N PHE A 2 -3.59 2.99 -3.53
CA PHE A 2 -3.48 2.18 -4.73
C PHE A 2 -4.75 2.17 -5.57
N SER A 3 -4.60 1.93 -6.87
CA SER A 3 -5.73 1.72 -7.78
C SER A 3 -6.28 0.30 -7.70
N ASP A 4 -7.53 0.11 -8.09
CA ASP A 4 -8.18 -1.21 -8.15
C ASP A 4 -7.38 -2.26 -8.94
N GLU A 5 -6.78 -1.85 -10.07
CA GLU A 5 -5.94 -2.73 -10.89
C GLU A 5 -4.68 -3.19 -10.13
N VAL A 6 -4.09 -2.29 -9.32
CA VAL A 6 -2.92 -2.61 -8.49
C VAL A 6 -3.33 -3.53 -7.34
N LEU A 7 -4.46 -3.23 -6.67
CA LEU A 7 -5.01 -4.06 -5.61
C LEU A 7 -5.28 -5.48 -6.10
N GLU A 8 -5.93 -5.65 -7.26
CA GLU A 8 -6.21 -6.98 -7.84
C GLU A 8 -4.91 -7.77 -8.06
N LYS A 9 -3.87 -7.14 -8.61
CA LYS A 9 -2.56 -7.78 -8.80
C LYS A 9 -1.91 -8.18 -7.47
N ILE A 10 -2.07 -7.38 -6.42
CA ILE A 10 -1.58 -7.66 -5.07
C ILE A 10 -2.34 -8.86 -4.47
N PHE A 11 -3.67 -8.85 -4.51
CA PHE A 11 -4.51 -9.95 -4.00
C PHE A 11 -4.28 -11.28 -4.75
N MET A 12 -3.82 -11.23 -6.01
CA MET A 12 -3.47 -12.43 -6.77
C MET A 12 -2.10 -13.05 -6.38
N ARG A 13 -1.31 -12.41 -5.52
CA ARG A 13 -0.01 -12.95 -5.08
C ARG A 13 -0.21 -14.15 -4.16
N LYS A 14 0.40 -15.28 -4.51
CA LYS A 14 0.28 -16.55 -3.78
C LYS A 14 0.71 -16.43 -2.32
N GLU A 15 1.61 -15.51 -2.01
CA GLU A 15 2.10 -15.24 -0.68
C GLU A 15 1.01 -14.60 0.19
N LEU A 16 0.26 -13.64 -0.36
CA LEU A 16 -0.84 -12.98 0.35
C LEU A 16 -2.08 -13.87 0.47
N GLN A 17 -2.34 -14.72 -0.52
CA GLN A 17 -3.44 -15.69 -0.47
C GLN A 17 -3.32 -16.73 0.66
N ARG A 18 -2.18 -16.80 1.36
CA ARG A 18 -2.00 -17.63 2.57
C ARG A 18 -2.59 -17.00 3.82
N LEU A 19 -2.90 -15.70 3.78
CA LEU A 19 -3.48 -14.93 4.87
C LEU A 19 -5.00 -14.86 4.67
N ASP A 20 -5.77 -14.62 5.73
CA ASP A 20 -7.19 -14.33 5.61
C ASP A 20 -7.40 -12.93 4.99
N LEU A 21 -8.61 -12.67 4.46
CA LEU A 21 -8.91 -11.43 3.74
C LEU A 21 -8.77 -10.18 4.63
N GLN A 22 -9.05 -10.27 5.93
CA GLN A 22 -8.89 -9.14 6.83
C GLN A 22 -7.41 -8.81 7.00
N THR A 23 -6.57 -9.81 7.27
CA THR A 23 -5.12 -9.60 7.38
C THR A 23 -4.52 -9.08 6.06
N GLN A 24 -4.98 -9.59 4.90
CA GLN A 24 -4.53 -9.06 3.61
C GLN A 24 -4.89 -7.57 3.46
N SER A 25 -6.11 -7.18 3.81
CA SER A 25 -6.56 -5.79 3.78
C SER A 25 -5.73 -4.90 4.70
N GLU A 26 -5.50 -5.33 5.94
CA GLU A 26 -4.72 -4.57 6.94
C GLU A 26 -3.28 -4.34 6.48
N VAL A 27 -2.63 -5.36 5.90
CA VAL A 27 -1.26 -5.24 5.38
C VAL A 27 -1.19 -4.26 4.21
N ILE A 28 -2.17 -4.28 3.30
CA ILE A 28 -2.18 -3.37 2.16
C ILE A 28 -2.34 -1.91 2.61
N HIS A 29 -3.30 -1.63 3.51
CA HIS A 29 -3.51 -0.28 4.03
C HIS A 29 -2.27 0.21 4.79
N ALA A 30 -1.63 -0.64 5.60
CA ALA A 30 -0.40 -0.27 6.29
C ALA A 30 0.75 0.10 5.32
N ILE A 31 0.80 -0.51 4.14
CA ILE A 31 1.78 -0.14 3.10
C ILE A 31 1.39 1.18 2.44
N GLU A 32 0.11 1.41 2.16
CA GLU A 32 -0.38 2.68 1.61
C GLU A 32 -0.06 3.85 2.54
N ASP A 33 -0.32 3.70 3.84
CA ASP A 33 -0.03 4.70 4.86
C ASP A 33 1.46 5.07 4.86
N VAL A 34 2.36 4.08 4.83
CA VAL A 34 3.82 4.32 4.80
C VAL A 34 4.26 5.00 3.50
N LEU A 35 3.64 4.67 2.37
CA LEU A 35 3.97 5.31 1.09
C LEU A 35 3.49 6.76 1.04
N GLU A 36 2.30 7.04 1.56
CA GLU A 36 1.76 8.40 1.69
C GLU A 36 2.64 9.24 2.62
N GLU A 37 3.05 8.72 3.77
CA GLU A 37 4.00 9.39 4.66
C GLU A 37 5.31 9.74 3.94
N VAL A 38 5.84 8.84 3.10
CA VAL A 38 7.09 9.09 2.36
C VAL A 38 6.90 10.12 1.24
N GLU A 39 5.76 10.12 0.56
CA GLU A 39 5.42 11.10 -0.49
C GLU A 39 5.27 12.51 0.11
N ASP A 40 4.55 12.65 1.22
CA ASP A 40 4.37 13.92 1.93
C ASP A 40 5.71 14.53 2.38
N ASN A 41 6.69 13.70 2.77
CA ASN A 41 8.02 14.17 3.16
C ASN A 41 8.90 14.61 1.97
N ALA A 42 8.63 14.12 0.75
CA ALA A 42 9.37 14.50 -0.45
C ALA A 42 8.95 15.91 -0.93
N ASP A 43 7.68 16.26 -0.81
CA ASP A 43 7.13 17.55 -1.21
C ASP A 43 7.51 18.70 -0.25
N GLU A 44 7.86 18.41 1.01
CA GLU A 44 8.40 19.41 1.94
C GLU A 44 9.86 19.80 1.64
N SER A 45 10.57 19.02 0.82
CA SER A 45 12.01 19.22 0.57
C SER A 45 12.34 20.14 -0.63
N ASP A 46 11.35 20.58 -1.40
CA ASP A 46 11.54 21.42 -2.60
C ASP A 46 11.32 22.94 -2.36
N ASN A 47 11.18 23.37 -1.11
CA ASN A 47 11.14 24.79 -0.72
C ASN A 47 12.29 25.18 0.24
N VAL A 48 13.56 25.11 -0.21
CA VAL A 48 14.70 25.81 0.42
C VAL A 48 15.62 26.42 -0.63
#